data_AF-A0A6H9YT57-F1
#
_entry.id   AF-A0A6H9YT57-F1
#
_cell.length_a   1.000
_cell.length_b   1.000
_cell.length_c   1.000
_cell.angle_alpha   90.00
_cell.angle_beta   90.00
_cell.angle_gamma   90.00
#
_symmetry.space_group_name_H-M   'P 1'
#
loop_
_entity.id
_entity.type
_entity.pdbx_description
1 polymer ?
#
loop_
_entity_poly.entity_id
_entity_poly.type
_entity_poly.pdbx_seq_one_letter_code
_entity_poly.pdbx_strand_id
1 'polypeptide(L)'
;MSNGPSASTDSAAGTAPTSGSMATILDAFPVNAAKGITTKEDLRNHLIQAAAVETQTIPMYLYALYSIAGQGHSRWAAGTGAHRLIRSIVVEEMLHLCLVRNILVALGFGDQVRFYDEDFVPDFPEYMLHRHPALLLRLSRCDRRLIRDVFMEFERPDAPPAEGTPPKGQYATIGQFYKSIGTGLKRLDAAEPQSLWAGNKPELQYVAAYWNNDGGGEPMLVKDLSTAQQALKMIVDQGEGVDPAKPSVPVDVLYPVPGIDELPHFHKFQRIAEGIEPIGPTWKVPTDPKSFQFGDDAAASSISNLFNAAYCYVLHLIDVLYQTPSTDVVPGKKSPRYGHERLFMSAMQGVLANTAEIMVATPARAGEMAKRKLQMAPTFEYYSHLPASGKKQHLIELCDKAVDHFPQLGGDNSVRWLLGKMPDV
;
A
#
# COMPACT_ATOMS: atom_id res chain seq x y z
N MET A 1 -0.55 44.71 43.24
CA MET A 1 0.35 44.65 42.07
C MET A 1 0.80 43.21 41.92
N SER A 2 0.09 42.43 41.11
CA SER A 2 0.31 40.99 40.92
C SER A 2 0.65 40.71 39.46
N ASN A 3 1.81 40.11 39.24
CA ASN A 3 2.29 39.62 37.94
C ASN A 3 1.55 38.34 37.56
N GLY A 4 1.03 38.27 36.34
CA GLY A 4 0.61 37.04 35.67
C GLY A 4 1.30 36.96 34.29
N PRO A 5 1.83 35.79 33.86
CA PRO A 5 2.48 35.67 32.57
C PRO A 5 1.44 35.47 31.46
N SER A 6 1.52 36.27 30.40
CA SER A 6 0.72 36.12 29.18
C SER A 6 1.25 34.92 28.37
N ALA A 7 0.46 33.85 28.30
CA ALA A 7 0.68 32.77 27.35
C ALA A 7 0.24 33.22 25.94
N SER A 8 1.20 33.40 25.03
CA SER A 8 0.93 33.62 23.61
C SER A 8 0.61 32.27 22.94
N THR A 9 -0.66 32.03 22.68
CA THR A 9 -1.13 30.92 21.83
C THR A 9 -1.02 31.32 20.37
N ASP A 10 0.08 30.94 19.70
CA ASP A 10 0.16 30.99 18.23
C ASP A 10 -0.64 29.81 17.64
N SER A 11 -1.94 30.04 17.44
CA SER A 11 -2.78 29.17 16.61
C SER A 11 -2.65 29.56 15.14
N ALA A 12 -1.55 29.18 14.50
CA ALA A 12 -1.45 29.23 13.05
C ALA A 12 -2.14 27.99 12.44
N ALA A 13 -3.47 28.05 12.36
CA ALA A 13 -4.26 27.13 11.54
C ALA A 13 -3.99 27.43 10.06
N GLY A 14 -2.94 26.81 9.51
CA GLY A 14 -2.77 26.72 8.07
C GLY A 14 -3.86 25.80 7.52
N THR A 15 -4.85 26.37 6.82
CA THR A 15 -5.85 25.63 6.05
C THR A 15 -5.14 24.85 4.94
N ALA A 16 -5.04 23.54 5.12
CA ALA A 16 -4.61 22.61 4.09
C ALA A 16 -5.58 22.66 2.90
N PRO A 17 -5.10 22.47 1.64
CA PRO A 17 -5.99 22.44 0.49
C PRO A 17 -7.01 21.31 0.66
N THR A 18 -8.29 21.66 0.53
CA THR A 18 -9.46 20.78 0.76
C THR A 18 -9.92 20.02 -0.49
N SER A 19 -9.18 20.08 -1.59
CA SER A 19 -9.56 19.46 -2.86
C SER A 19 -8.63 18.31 -3.21
N GLY A 20 -9.03 17.08 -2.89
CA GLY A 20 -8.44 15.87 -3.47
C GLY A 20 -8.98 15.58 -4.87
N SER A 21 -8.25 14.78 -5.64
CA SER A 21 -8.71 14.20 -6.89
C SER A 21 -9.60 12.97 -6.65
N MET A 22 -10.46 12.64 -7.62
CA MET A 22 -11.07 11.32 -7.71
C MET A 22 -10.09 10.38 -8.41
N ALA A 23 -10.05 9.12 -7.99
CA ALA A 23 -9.19 8.13 -8.62
C ALA A 23 -9.61 7.86 -10.07
N THR A 24 -8.66 7.94 -11.00
CA THR A 24 -8.86 7.75 -12.44
C THR A 24 -9.32 6.33 -12.79
N ILE A 25 -9.00 5.35 -11.93
CA ILE A 25 -9.50 3.97 -12.04
C ILE A 25 -11.04 3.87 -12.08
N LEU A 26 -11.77 4.85 -11.52
CA LEU A 26 -13.23 4.91 -11.59
C LEU A 26 -13.74 5.05 -13.02
N ASP A 27 -13.03 5.80 -13.84
CA ASP A 27 -13.37 6.05 -15.24
C ASP A 27 -12.96 4.86 -16.12
N ALA A 28 -11.81 4.24 -15.82
CA ALA A 28 -11.31 3.08 -16.55
C ALA A 28 -12.16 1.80 -16.32
N PHE A 29 -12.66 1.58 -15.10
CA PHE A 29 -13.40 0.37 -14.72
C PHE A 29 -14.68 0.70 -13.96
N PRO A 30 -15.71 1.26 -14.61
CA PRO A 30 -16.87 1.81 -13.91
C PRO A 30 -17.63 0.75 -13.11
N VAL A 31 -18.01 1.09 -11.87
CA VAL A 31 -18.89 0.27 -11.04
C VAL A 31 -20.21 0.99 -10.78
N ASN A 32 -21.32 0.27 -10.95
CA ASN A 32 -22.63 0.73 -10.52
C ASN A 32 -23.03 0.00 -9.25
N ALA A 33 -22.52 0.48 -8.12
CA ALA A 33 -22.79 -0.12 -6.83
C ALA A 33 -24.28 -0.01 -6.42
N ALA A 34 -25.08 0.84 -7.07
CA ALA A 34 -26.54 0.86 -6.89
C ALA A 34 -27.27 -0.27 -7.63
N LYS A 35 -26.74 -0.74 -8.76
CA LYS A 35 -27.20 -1.96 -9.43
C LYS A 35 -26.68 -3.21 -8.69
N GLY A 36 -25.56 -3.05 -7.99
CA GLY A 36 -24.83 -4.15 -7.37
C GLY A 36 -24.17 -5.03 -8.43
N ILE A 37 -23.63 -6.17 -8.01
CA ILE A 37 -22.94 -7.10 -8.90
C ILE A 37 -23.95 -8.10 -9.47
N THR A 38 -24.21 -8.00 -10.77
CA THR A 38 -25.19 -8.84 -11.48
C THR A 38 -24.61 -9.60 -12.66
N THR A 39 -23.47 -9.15 -13.19
CA THR A 39 -22.76 -9.79 -14.30
C THR A 39 -21.30 -10.08 -13.91
N LYS A 40 -20.62 -10.93 -14.69
CA LYS A 40 -19.18 -11.16 -14.52
C LYS A 40 -18.36 -9.88 -14.72
N GLU A 41 -18.83 -8.99 -15.60
CA GLU A 41 -18.21 -7.69 -15.84
C GLU A 41 -18.34 -6.78 -14.62
N ASP A 42 -19.53 -6.71 -14.01
CA ASP A 42 -19.72 -5.96 -12.77
C ASP A 42 -18.75 -6.48 -11.69
N LEU A 43 -18.66 -7.80 -11.53
CA LEU A 43 -17.78 -8.44 -10.55
C LEU A 43 -16.30 -8.13 -10.81
N ARG A 44 -15.85 -8.25 -12.06
CA ARG A 44 -14.49 -7.90 -12.47
C ARG A 44 -14.16 -6.47 -12.12
N ASN A 45 -15.01 -5.51 -12.49
CA ASN A 45 -14.75 -4.09 -12.24
C ASN A 45 -14.67 -3.82 -10.73
N HIS A 46 -15.56 -4.40 -9.91
CA HIS A 46 -15.48 -4.25 -8.45
C HIS A 46 -14.19 -4.85 -7.87
N LEU A 47 -13.71 -5.98 -8.38
CA LEU A 47 -12.44 -6.58 -7.93
C LEU A 47 -11.22 -5.76 -8.36
N ILE A 48 -11.20 -5.17 -9.56
CA ILE A 48 -10.13 -4.26 -9.98
C ILE A 48 -10.11 -3.01 -9.09
N GLN A 49 -11.27 -2.45 -8.77
CA GLN A 49 -11.36 -1.33 -7.83
C GLN A 49 -11.01 -1.73 -6.39
N ALA A 50 -11.28 -2.96 -5.97
CA ALA A 50 -10.78 -3.48 -4.70
C ALA A 50 -9.25 -3.54 -4.68
N ALA A 51 -8.62 -4.03 -5.76
CA ALA A 51 -7.16 -3.99 -5.88
C ALA A 51 -6.63 -2.54 -5.81
N ALA A 52 -7.34 -1.58 -6.39
CA ALA A 52 -6.98 -0.16 -6.30
C ALA A 52 -7.12 0.39 -4.86
N VAL A 53 -8.18 0.02 -4.12
CA VAL A 53 -8.36 0.37 -2.68
C VAL A 53 -7.15 -0.09 -1.85
N GLU A 54 -6.75 -1.37 -1.96
CA GLU A 54 -5.57 -1.89 -1.25
C GLU A 54 -4.27 -1.21 -1.72
N THR A 55 -4.25 -0.67 -2.94
CA THR A 55 -3.08 0.07 -3.45
C THR A 55 -3.05 1.50 -2.93
N GLN A 56 -4.19 2.12 -2.62
CA GLN A 56 -4.25 3.44 -1.96
C GLN A 56 -3.66 3.40 -0.53
N THR A 57 -3.68 2.26 0.16
CA THR A 57 -3.17 2.16 1.54
C THR A 57 -1.66 2.01 1.61
N ILE A 58 -1.08 1.20 0.73
CA ILE A 58 0.35 0.82 0.80
C ILE A 58 1.29 2.06 0.79
N PRO A 59 1.24 2.99 -0.19
CA PRO A 59 2.07 4.19 -0.18
C PRO A 59 1.79 5.10 1.02
N MET A 60 0.51 5.24 1.40
CA MET A 60 0.09 6.09 2.51
C MET A 60 0.68 5.62 3.84
N TYR A 61 0.59 4.32 4.14
CA TYR A 61 1.15 3.71 5.34
C TYR A 61 2.68 3.68 5.30
N LEU A 62 3.29 3.38 4.14
CA LEU A 62 4.75 3.44 3.98
C LEU A 62 5.30 4.85 4.19
N TYR A 63 4.63 5.88 3.70
CA TYR A 63 5.06 7.27 3.89
C TYR A 63 5.10 7.63 5.38
N ALA A 64 4.04 7.30 6.12
CA ALA A 64 4.01 7.50 7.57
C ALA A 64 5.10 6.67 8.27
N LEU A 65 5.30 5.41 7.88
CA LEU A 65 6.34 4.52 8.40
C LEU A 65 7.74 5.13 8.23
N TYR A 66 8.10 5.56 7.01
CA TYR A 66 9.40 6.15 6.71
C TYR A 66 9.65 7.45 7.49
N SER A 67 8.60 8.19 7.84
CA SER A 67 8.74 9.40 8.63
C SER A 67 9.14 9.15 10.10
N ILE A 68 9.00 7.93 10.61
CA ILE A 68 9.42 7.57 11.97
C ILE A 68 10.95 7.44 12.02
N ALA A 69 11.59 8.34 12.76
CA ALA A 69 13.03 8.38 12.93
C ALA A 69 13.49 7.39 14.01
N GLY A 70 14.80 7.12 14.06
CA GLY A 70 15.38 6.28 15.10
C GLY A 70 15.27 4.78 14.83
N GLN A 71 15.27 4.37 13.56
CA GLN A 71 15.70 3.03 13.20
C GLN A 71 17.06 2.79 13.87
N GLY A 72 17.19 1.73 14.67
CA GLY A 72 18.48 1.37 15.21
C GLY A 72 19.50 1.21 14.07
N HIS A 73 20.79 1.26 14.38
CA HIS A 73 21.86 1.01 13.39
C HIS A 73 21.80 -0.41 12.78
N SER A 74 20.86 -1.23 13.27
CA SER A 74 20.54 -2.56 12.80
C SER A 74 19.09 -2.60 12.32
N ARG A 75 18.89 -3.11 11.11
CA ARG A 75 17.57 -3.45 10.54
C ARG A 75 16.85 -4.55 11.34
N TRP A 76 17.53 -5.17 12.30
CA TRP A 76 17.04 -6.17 13.26
C TRP A 76 16.63 -5.57 14.61
N ALA A 77 16.83 -4.27 14.83
CA ALA A 77 16.22 -3.61 15.96
C ALA A 77 14.71 -3.62 15.74
N ALA A 78 13.94 -4.02 16.76
CA ALA A 78 12.50 -4.15 16.67
C ALA A 78 11.77 -2.83 16.33
N GLY A 79 12.46 -1.71 16.09
CA GLY A 79 11.85 -0.40 15.86
C GLY A 79 11.03 0.09 17.06
N THR A 80 10.45 1.28 16.94
CA THR A 80 9.45 1.76 17.90
C THR A 80 8.16 0.94 17.79
N GLY A 81 7.28 0.99 18.80
CA GLY A 81 6.03 0.22 18.81
C GLY A 81 5.17 0.48 17.58
N ALA A 82 4.97 1.76 17.23
CA ALA A 82 4.20 2.14 16.04
C ALA A 82 4.85 1.67 14.73
N HIS A 83 6.19 1.72 14.63
CA HIS A 83 6.89 1.27 13.44
C HIS A 83 6.61 -0.21 13.13
N ARG A 84 6.66 -1.09 14.15
CA ARG A 84 6.34 -2.51 13.94
C ARG A 84 4.92 -2.72 13.45
N LEU A 85 3.95 -2.07 14.11
CA LEU A 85 2.54 -2.24 13.78
C LEU A 85 2.22 -1.70 12.38
N ILE A 86 2.73 -0.53 12.01
CA ILE A 86 2.50 0.01 10.67
C ILE A 86 3.18 -0.90 9.63
N ARG A 87 4.38 -1.43 9.92
CA ARG A 87 5.04 -2.39 9.02
C ARG A 87 4.22 -3.66 8.82
N SER A 88 3.69 -4.27 9.90
CA SER A 88 2.86 -5.48 9.77
C SER A 88 1.60 -5.21 8.96
N ILE A 89 0.95 -4.05 9.18
CA ILE A 89 -0.23 -3.63 8.41
C ILE A 89 0.11 -3.52 6.92
N VAL A 90 1.21 -2.82 6.56
CA VAL A 90 1.61 -2.70 5.14
C VAL A 90 1.82 -4.07 4.47
N VAL A 91 2.37 -5.04 5.21
CA VAL A 91 2.57 -6.39 4.71
C VAL A 91 1.21 -7.09 4.51
N GLU A 92 0.28 -6.94 5.44
CA GLU A 92 -1.11 -7.45 5.33
C GLU A 92 -1.85 -6.80 4.14
N GLU A 93 -1.71 -5.50 3.89
CA GLU A 93 -2.29 -4.82 2.72
C GLU A 93 -1.73 -5.37 1.38
N MET A 94 -0.44 -5.73 1.35
CA MET A 94 0.14 -6.42 0.19
C MET A 94 -0.43 -7.84 0.01
N LEU A 95 -0.74 -8.52 1.11
CA LEU A 95 -1.43 -9.81 1.08
C LEU A 95 -2.86 -9.63 0.55
N HIS A 96 -3.58 -8.61 0.98
CA HIS A 96 -4.93 -8.31 0.49
C HIS A 96 -4.94 -8.10 -1.03
N LEU A 97 -4.03 -7.27 -1.54
CA LEU A 97 -3.84 -7.06 -2.97
C LEU A 97 -3.60 -8.37 -3.73
N CYS A 98 -2.75 -9.24 -3.17
CA CYS A 98 -2.46 -10.57 -3.71
C CYS A 98 -3.71 -11.46 -3.75
N LEU A 99 -4.50 -11.49 -2.68
CA LEU A 99 -5.73 -12.28 -2.57
C LEU A 99 -6.80 -11.80 -3.56
N VAL A 100 -7.03 -10.49 -3.67
CA VAL A 100 -7.94 -9.91 -4.67
C VAL A 100 -7.51 -10.31 -6.08
N ARG A 101 -6.21 -10.23 -6.37
CA ARG A 101 -5.65 -10.65 -7.66
C ARG A 101 -5.82 -12.14 -7.92
N ASN A 102 -5.64 -13.00 -6.92
CA ASN A 102 -5.90 -14.44 -7.06
C ASN A 102 -7.37 -14.72 -7.39
N ILE A 103 -8.32 -13.98 -6.80
CA ILE A 103 -9.74 -14.08 -7.17
C ILE A 103 -9.95 -13.67 -8.64
N LEU A 104 -9.36 -12.56 -9.09
CA LEU A 104 -9.42 -12.14 -10.50
C LEU A 104 -8.89 -13.21 -11.45
N VAL A 105 -7.76 -13.85 -11.12
CA VAL A 105 -7.17 -14.94 -11.92
C VAL A 105 -8.06 -16.17 -11.94
N ALA A 106 -8.65 -16.53 -10.79
CA ALA A 106 -9.56 -17.67 -10.70
C ALA A 106 -10.83 -17.48 -11.55
N LEU A 107 -11.26 -16.24 -11.73
CA LEU A 107 -12.38 -15.86 -12.61
C LEU A 107 -11.98 -15.70 -14.09
N GLY A 108 -10.69 -15.84 -14.43
CA GLY A 108 -10.17 -15.69 -15.79
C GLY A 108 -9.89 -14.24 -16.21
N PHE A 109 -9.78 -13.30 -15.27
CA PHE A 109 -9.54 -11.87 -15.51
C PHE A 109 -8.16 -11.40 -15.03
N GLY A 110 -7.24 -12.32 -14.72
CA GLY A 110 -5.94 -11.99 -14.14
C GLY A 110 -5.00 -11.16 -15.03
N ASP A 111 -5.27 -11.08 -16.34
CA ASP A 111 -4.58 -10.26 -17.33
C ASP A 111 -5.15 -8.85 -17.48
N GLN A 112 -6.31 -8.58 -16.84
CA GLN A 112 -7.00 -7.28 -16.89
C GLN A 112 -6.66 -6.38 -15.69
N VAL A 113 -5.84 -6.86 -14.75
CA VAL A 113 -5.29 -6.06 -13.66
C VAL A 113 -3.80 -5.85 -13.90
N ARG A 114 -3.38 -4.58 -13.90
CA ARG A 114 -2.00 -4.17 -14.09
C ARG A 114 -1.64 -3.10 -13.06
N PHE A 115 -0.59 -3.36 -12.29
CA PHE A 115 -0.18 -2.49 -11.19
C PHE A 115 0.73 -1.36 -11.66
N TYR A 116 1.58 -1.62 -12.65
CA TYR A 116 2.37 -0.58 -13.32
C TYR A 116 1.55 0.08 -14.43
N ASP A 117 0.58 0.88 -14.02
CA ASP A 117 -0.33 1.63 -14.87
C ASP A 117 -0.59 3.01 -14.27
N GLU A 118 -0.67 4.05 -15.10
CA GLU A 118 -0.88 5.43 -14.65
C GLU A 118 -2.25 5.59 -13.99
N ASP A 119 -3.27 4.87 -14.48
CA ASP A 119 -4.61 4.93 -13.91
C ASP A 119 -4.77 4.14 -12.60
N PHE A 120 -3.79 3.31 -12.26
CA PHE A 120 -3.81 2.46 -11.07
C PHE A 120 -2.94 3.01 -9.93
N VAL A 121 -1.90 3.80 -10.26
CA VAL A 121 -1.04 4.45 -9.26
C VAL A 121 -1.79 5.62 -8.59
N PRO A 122 -1.94 5.62 -7.25
CA PRO A 122 -2.67 6.69 -6.54
C PRO A 122 -1.99 8.07 -6.67
N ASP A 123 -2.80 9.12 -6.84
CA ASP A 123 -2.33 10.51 -6.93
C ASP A 123 -2.70 11.34 -5.68
N PHE A 124 -1.94 11.18 -4.60
CA PHE A 124 -2.26 11.84 -3.32
C PHE A 124 -2.13 13.38 -3.37
N PRO A 125 -3.03 14.15 -2.72
CA PRO A 125 -4.15 13.67 -1.92
C PRO A 125 -5.33 13.25 -2.80
N GLU A 126 -5.88 12.08 -2.50
CA GLU A 126 -6.91 11.43 -3.31
C GLU A 126 -8.05 10.95 -2.40
N TYR A 127 -9.29 10.99 -2.88
CA TYR A 127 -10.39 10.44 -2.11
C TYR A 127 -10.38 8.90 -2.12
N MET A 128 -10.65 8.33 -0.95
CA MET A 128 -10.84 6.89 -0.79
C MET A 128 -11.97 6.39 -1.69
N LEU A 129 -11.68 5.33 -2.46
CA LEU A 129 -12.67 4.70 -3.33
C LEU A 129 -13.87 4.16 -2.53
N HIS A 130 -15.06 4.41 -3.06
CA HIS A 130 -16.36 3.92 -2.56
C HIS A 130 -16.77 4.27 -1.12
N ARG A 131 -16.06 5.18 -0.46
CA ARG A 131 -16.30 5.52 0.93
C ARG A 131 -17.33 6.66 1.11
N HIS A 132 -18.26 6.47 2.04
CA HIS A 132 -19.18 7.50 2.55
C HIS A 132 -19.09 7.63 4.08
N PRO A 133 -19.04 8.86 4.64
CA PRO A 133 -18.75 10.12 3.96
C PRO A 133 -17.34 10.08 3.34
N ALA A 134 -17.08 10.94 2.35
CA ALA A 134 -15.81 10.91 1.63
C ALA A 134 -14.62 11.12 2.58
N LEU A 135 -13.63 10.22 2.49
CA LEU A 135 -12.37 10.31 3.22
C LEU A 135 -11.26 10.74 2.28
N LEU A 136 -10.55 11.83 2.60
CA LEU A 136 -9.41 12.31 1.84
C LEU A 136 -8.13 11.63 2.34
N LEU A 137 -7.55 10.77 1.52
CA LEU A 137 -6.27 10.09 1.77
C LEU A 137 -5.12 11.04 1.46
N ARG A 138 -4.05 10.95 2.23
CA ARG A 138 -2.92 11.87 2.16
C ARG A 138 -1.61 11.25 2.62
N LEU A 139 -0.52 11.69 2.03
CA LEU A 139 0.83 11.40 2.49
C LEU A 139 1.20 12.40 3.58
N SER A 140 1.43 11.92 4.80
CA SER A 140 1.83 12.81 5.90
C SER A 140 2.71 12.08 6.91
N ARG A 141 3.51 12.87 7.63
CA ARG A 141 4.28 12.37 8.76
C ARG A 141 3.39 11.62 9.75
N CYS A 142 3.90 10.53 10.30
CA CYS A 142 3.25 9.76 11.35
C CYS A 142 3.09 10.62 12.61
N ASP A 143 1.85 10.99 12.92
CA ASP A 143 1.47 11.55 14.20
C ASP A 143 0.08 11.02 14.59
N ARG A 144 -0.29 11.18 15.86
CA ARG A 144 -1.56 10.65 16.38
C ARG A 144 -2.78 11.21 15.64
N ARG A 145 -2.67 12.38 15.02
CA ARG A 145 -3.76 12.99 14.28
C ARG A 145 -3.94 12.30 12.94
N LEU A 146 -2.86 12.07 12.18
CA LEU A 146 -2.92 11.28 10.95
C LEU A 146 -3.50 9.88 11.21
N ILE A 147 -3.01 9.21 12.26
CA ILE A 147 -3.48 7.87 12.61
C ILE A 147 -4.98 7.88 12.91
N ARG A 148 -5.46 8.84 13.72
CA ARG A 148 -6.89 8.91 14.10
C ARG A 148 -7.79 9.36 12.96
N ASP A 149 -7.44 10.45 12.31
CA ASP A 149 -8.32 11.17 11.39
C ASP A 149 -8.32 10.55 9.98
N VAL A 150 -7.34 9.70 9.66
CA VAL A 150 -7.21 9.07 8.34
C VAL A 150 -7.13 7.55 8.43
N PHE A 151 -6.14 7.00 9.16
CA PHE A 151 -5.89 5.54 9.11
C PHE A 151 -6.98 4.75 9.84
N MET A 152 -7.35 5.16 11.05
CA MET A 152 -8.47 4.55 11.78
C MET A 152 -9.81 4.77 11.07
N GLU A 153 -9.98 5.91 10.40
CA GLU A 153 -11.19 6.15 9.61
C GLU A 153 -11.25 5.29 8.36
N PHE A 154 -10.11 4.98 7.76
CA PHE A 154 -10.03 4.04 6.64
C PHE A 154 -10.41 2.63 7.08
N GLU A 155 -9.80 2.15 8.17
CA GLU A 155 -9.98 0.78 8.72
C GLU A 155 -11.21 0.61 9.63
N ARG A 156 -12.13 1.58 9.67
CA ARG A 156 -13.20 1.57 10.67
C ARG A 156 -14.11 0.33 10.51
N PRO A 157 -14.43 -0.39 11.61
CA PRO A 157 -15.27 -1.57 11.52
C PRO A 157 -16.75 -1.25 11.26
N ASP A 158 -17.20 -0.08 11.71
CA ASP A 158 -18.59 0.34 11.63
C ASP A 158 -18.71 1.85 11.37
N ALA A 159 -19.80 2.25 10.74
CA ALA A 159 -20.17 3.67 10.65
C ALA A 159 -20.77 4.16 11.99
N PRO A 160 -20.34 5.33 12.49
CA PRO A 160 -21.04 6.02 13.57
C PRO A 160 -22.53 6.20 13.24
N PRO A 161 -23.45 5.99 14.19
CA PRO A 161 -24.89 6.16 13.95
C PRO A 161 -25.30 7.53 13.39
N ALA A 162 -24.51 8.57 13.70
CA ALA A 162 -24.73 9.93 13.22
C ALA A 162 -24.52 10.11 11.71
N GLU A 163 -23.79 9.22 11.03
CA GLU A 163 -23.53 9.31 9.59
C GLU A 163 -24.71 8.79 8.74
N GLY A 164 -25.66 8.08 9.35
CA GLY A 164 -26.81 7.53 8.65
C GLY A 164 -26.45 6.42 7.66
N THR A 165 -27.34 6.16 6.72
CA THR A 165 -27.12 5.13 5.68
C THR A 165 -26.39 5.74 4.48
N PRO A 166 -25.29 5.13 4.02
CA PRO A 166 -24.62 5.56 2.80
C PRO A 166 -25.58 5.68 1.61
N PRO A 167 -25.37 6.65 0.71
CA PRO A 167 -26.06 6.68 -0.57
C PRO A 167 -25.92 5.35 -1.28
N LYS A 168 -26.95 5.00 -2.05
CA LYS A 168 -26.99 3.74 -2.80
C LYS A 168 -25.75 3.62 -3.70
N GLY A 169 -24.89 2.63 -3.41
CA GLY A 169 -23.66 2.38 -4.13
C GLY A 169 -22.38 3.01 -3.54
N GLN A 170 -22.48 3.63 -2.37
CA GLN A 170 -21.34 3.92 -1.53
C GLN A 170 -21.38 3.03 -0.29
N TYR A 171 -20.24 2.85 0.34
CA TYR A 171 -20.10 2.00 1.52
C TYR A 171 -19.58 2.83 2.68
N ALA A 172 -20.05 2.52 3.88
CA ALA A 172 -19.53 3.14 5.08
C ALA A 172 -18.16 2.57 5.46
N THR A 173 -17.91 1.30 5.17
CA THR A 173 -16.70 0.57 5.53
C THR A 173 -16.20 -0.28 4.35
N ILE A 174 -14.95 -0.71 4.41
CA ILE A 174 -14.32 -1.59 3.41
C ILE A 174 -14.94 -2.99 3.49
N GLY A 175 -15.29 -3.46 4.69
CA GLY A 175 -16.01 -4.69 4.93
C GLY A 175 -17.36 -4.71 4.25
N GLN A 176 -18.09 -3.59 4.20
CA GLN A 176 -19.32 -3.47 3.42
C GLN A 176 -19.07 -3.58 1.91
N PHE A 177 -17.98 -2.99 1.41
CA PHE A 177 -17.58 -3.11 0.01
C PHE A 177 -17.24 -4.56 -0.36
N TYR A 178 -16.40 -5.24 0.43
CA TYR A 178 -16.07 -6.66 0.22
C TYR A 178 -17.26 -7.59 0.41
N LYS A 179 -18.19 -7.27 1.31
CA LYS A 179 -19.46 -8.01 1.44
C LYS A 179 -20.32 -7.91 0.18
N SER A 180 -20.29 -6.78 -0.52
CA SER A 180 -20.94 -6.61 -1.83
C SER A 180 -20.33 -7.56 -2.87
N ILE A 181 -18.99 -7.60 -2.95
CA ILE A 181 -18.24 -8.54 -3.80
C ILE A 181 -18.59 -9.99 -3.47
N GLY A 182 -18.55 -10.36 -2.19
CA GLY A 182 -18.90 -11.71 -1.74
C GLY A 182 -20.35 -12.10 -2.06
N THR A 183 -21.29 -11.16 -2.00
CA THR A 183 -22.70 -11.37 -2.38
C THR A 183 -22.84 -11.55 -3.90
N GLY A 184 -22.12 -10.73 -4.69
CA GLY A 184 -22.05 -10.84 -6.14
C GLY A 184 -21.52 -12.21 -6.60
N LEU A 185 -20.42 -12.66 -5.99
CA LEU A 185 -19.83 -13.99 -6.24
C LEU A 185 -20.85 -15.10 -5.98
N LYS A 186 -21.51 -15.11 -4.81
CA LYS A 186 -22.53 -16.12 -4.48
C LYS A 186 -23.67 -16.16 -5.49
N ARG A 187 -24.15 -14.99 -5.92
CA ARG A 187 -25.23 -14.87 -6.91
C ARG A 187 -24.82 -15.46 -8.25
N LEU A 188 -23.65 -15.08 -8.75
CA LEU A 188 -23.15 -15.52 -10.05
C LEU A 188 -22.82 -17.01 -10.05
N ASP A 189 -22.22 -17.50 -8.95
CA ASP A 189 -21.89 -18.91 -8.77
C ASP A 189 -23.16 -19.78 -8.71
N ALA A 190 -24.21 -19.33 -8.02
CA ALA A 190 -25.49 -20.04 -7.99
C ALA A 190 -26.19 -20.10 -9.36
N ALA A 191 -25.98 -19.08 -10.21
CA ALA A 191 -26.57 -19.01 -11.54
C ALA A 191 -25.83 -19.89 -12.56
N GLU A 192 -24.50 -19.80 -12.62
CA GLU A 192 -23.68 -20.53 -13.59
C GLU A 192 -22.30 -20.93 -13.03
N PRO A 193 -22.21 -21.92 -12.12
CA PRO A 193 -20.98 -22.20 -11.38
C PRO A 193 -19.84 -22.64 -12.30
N GLN A 194 -20.11 -23.54 -13.26
CA GLN A 194 -19.08 -24.01 -14.20
C GLN A 194 -18.54 -22.88 -15.10
N SER A 195 -19.43 -22.03 -15.59
CA SER A 195 -19.10 -20.89 -16.46
C SER A 195 -18.27 -19.86 -15.71
N LEU A 196 -18.58 -19.60 -14.44
CA LEU A 196 -17.91 -18.59 -13.63
C LEU A 196 -16.41 -18.86 -13.43
N TRP A 197 -16.05 -20.12 -13.17
CA TRP A 197 -14.67 -20.53 -12.86
C TRP A 197 -13.93 -21.17 -14.05
N ALA A 198 -14.54 -21.22 -15.24
CA ALA A 198 -13.98 -21.87 -16.41
C ALA A 198 -12.62 -21.31 -16.87
N GLY A 199 -12.36 -20.03 -16.57
CA GLY A 199 -11.13 -19.32 -16.94
C GLY A 199 -10.00 -19.42 -15.91
N ASN A 200 -10.16 -20.21 -14.85
CA ASN A 200 -9.17 -20.30 -13.77
C ASN A 200 -7.78 -20.75 -14.29
N LYS A 201 -6.75 -20.02 -13.88
CA LYS A 201 -5.33 -20.33 -14.15
C LYS A 201 -4.55 -20.46 -12.83
N PRO A 202 -4.65 -21.61 -12.11
CA PRO A 202 -3.99 -21.83 -10.83
C PRO A 202 -2.49 -21.53 -10.84
N GLU A 203 -1.83 -21.81 -11.96
CA GLU A 203 -0.39 -21.60 -12.17
C GLU A 203 0.02 -20.13 -12.21
N LEU A 204 -0.91 -19.21 -12.45
CA LEU A 204 -0.64 -17.78 -12.40
C LEU A 204 -0.89 -17.21 -11.00
N GLN A 205 -1.67 -17.88 -10.14
CA GLN A 205 -1.95 -17.41 -8.78
C GLN A 205 -0.71 -17.47 -7.89
N TYR A 206 -0.65 -16.58 -6.91
CA TYR A 206 0.47 -16.49 -5.97
C TYR A 206 0.03 -17.05 -4.61
N VAL A 207 0.63 -18.17 -4.20
CA VAL A 207 0.09 -19.04 -3.12
C VAL A 207 1.11 -19.35 -2.01
N ALA A 208 2.24 -18.62 -1.99
CA ALA A 208 3.27 -18.74 -0.95
C ALA A 208 4.03 -17.41 -0.85
N ALA A 209 4.03 -16.77 0.31
CA ALA A 209 4.72 -15.50 0.54
C ALA A 209 5.83 -15.64 1.59
N TYR A 210 7.08 -15.84 1.16
CA TYR A 210 8.23 -15.85 2.08
C TYR A 210 8.51 -14.49 2.74
N TRP A 211 7.83 -13.43 2.30
CA TRP A 211 7.95 -12.07 2.80
C TRP A 211 6.95 -11.73 3.90
N ASN A 212 5.92 -12.55 4.13
CA ASN A 212 4.86 -12.29 5.11
C ASN A 212 5.23 -12.71 6.56
N ASN A 213 6.51 -12.75 6.92
CA ASN A 213 6.91 -13.24 8.26
C ASN A 213 6.48 -12.32 9.41
N ASP A 214 6.08 -11.09 9.11
CA ASP A 214 5.72 -10.05 10.08
C ASP A 214 4.22 -9.70 10.08
N GLY A 215 3.44 -10.25 9.15
CA GLY A 215 1.98 -10.10 9.07
C GLY A 215 1.26 -11.42 9.37
N GLY A 216 -0.04 -11.36 9.59
CA GLY A 216 -0.87 -12.56 9.65
C GLY A 216 -1.25 -13.10 8.28
N GLY A 217 -1.70 -14.36 8.25
CA GLY A 217 -2.23 -15.03 7.07
C GLY A 217 -1.16 -15.46 6.06
N GLU A 218 -1.60 -16.05 4.96
CA GLU A 218 -0.75 -16.45 3.83
C GLU A 218 -1.56 -16.35 2.53
N PRO A 219 -0.91 -16.08 1.37
CA PRO A 219 -1.59 -16.17 0.10
C PRO A 219 -2.14 -17.58 -0.13
N MET A 220 -3.35 -17.66 -0.69
CA MET A 220 -4.03 -18.94 -0.88
C MET A 220 -4.47 -19.13 -2.33
N LEU A 221 -4.61 -20.40 -2.73
CA LEU A 221 -5.18 -20.77 -4.02
C LEU A 221 -6.70 -20.57 -4.00
N VAL A 222 -7.21 -19.76 -4.94
CA VAL A 222 -8.64 -19.56 -5.17
C VAL A 222 -9.06 -20.40 -6.37
N LYS A 223 -10.04 -21.28 -6.22
CA LYS A 223 -10.48 -22.20 -7.28
C LYS A 223 -12.00 -22.31 -7.42
N ASP A 224 -12.73 -21.83 -6.44
CA ASP A 224 -14.17 -21.94 -6.34
C ASP A 224 -14.72 -20.85 -5.41
N LEU A 225 -16.05 -20.80 -5.28
CA LEU A 225 -16.72 -19.87 -4.38
C LEU A 225 -16.24 -20.00 -2.93
N SER A 226 -15.99 -21.22 -2.44
CA SER A 226 -15.59 -21.46 -1.06
C SER A 226 -14.25 -20.80 -0.74
N THR A 227 -13.24 -21.06 -1.56
CA THR A 227 -11.89 -20.48 -1.44
C THR A 227 -11.88 -18.98 -1.71
N ALA A 228 -12.74 -18.47 -2.61
CA ALA A 228 -12.91 -17.03 -2.80
C ALA A 228 -13.51 -16.34 -1.57
N GLN A 229 -14.51 -16.95 -0.92
CA GLN A 229 -15.09 -16.41 0.32
C GLN A 229 -14.08 -16.45 1.47
N GLN A 230 -13.22 -17.46 1.53
CA GLN A 230 -12.11 -17.53 2.48
C GLN A 230 -11.11 -16.38 2.30
N ALA A 231 -10.71 -16.10 1.06
CA ALA A 231 -9.83 -14.97 0.74
C ALA A 231 -10.47 -13.61 1.14
N LEU A 232 -11.74 -13.39 0.78
CA LEU A 232 -12.47 -12.17 1.18
C LEU A 232 -12.61 -12.05 2.70
N LYS A 233 -12.82 -13.17 3.39
CA LYS A 233 -12.91 -13.19 4.85
C LYS A 233 -11.59 -12.78 5.50
N MET A 234 -10.46 -13.28 4.99
CA MET A 234 -9.14 -12.92 5.51
C MET A 234 -8.90 -11.41 5.42
N ILE A 235 -9.19 -10.80 4.26
CA ILE A 235 -9.06 -9.35 4.05
C ILE A 235 -9.88 -8.55 5.06
N VAL A 236 -11.17 -8.88 5.20
CA VAL A 236 -12.07 -8.14 6.11
C VAL A 236 -11.69 -8.33 7.58
N ASP A 237 -11.35 -9.56 7.97
CA ASP A 237 -10.97 -9.88 9.35
C ASP A 237 -9.67 -9.15 9.76
N GLN A 238 -8.68 -9.06 8.88
CA GLN A 238 -7.40 -8.41 9.18
C GLN A 238 -7.54 -6.88 9.22
N GLY A 239 -8.31 -6.27 8.32
CA GLY A 239 -8.56 -4.82 8.32
C GLY A 239 -9.46 -4.37 9.48
N GLU A 240 -10.73 -4.77 9.44
CA GLU A 240 -11.79 -4.26 10.32
C GLU A 240 -12.00 -5.12 11.58
N GLY A 241 -11.66 -6.41 11.53
CA GLY A 241 -11.99 -7.38 12.57
C GLY A 241 -13.34 -8.06 12.35
N VAL A 242 -13.69 -8.98 13.26
CA VAL A 242 -14.85 -9.89 13.10
C VAL A 242 -16.05 -9.51 13.97
N ASP A 243 -15.79 -8.96 15.16
CA ASP A 243 -16.78 -8.67 16.19
C ASP A 243 -16.23 -7.58 17.13
N PRO A 244 -16.92 -6.44 17.32
CA PRO A 244 -16.51 -5.41 18.28
C PRO A 244 -16.34 -5.92 19.73
N ALA A 245 -16.97 -7.05 20.08
CA ALA A 245 -16.82 -7.71 21.37
C ALA A 245 -15.57 -8.60 21.47
N LYS A 246 -14.89 -8.88 20.35
CA LYS A 246 -13.63 -9.63 20.28
C LYS A 246 -12.53 -8.74 19.68
N PRO A 247 -11.64 -8.18 20.50
CA PRO A 247 -10.67 -7.19 20.05
C PRO A 247 -9.54 -7.77 19.19
N SER A 248 -9.51 -9.09 18.97
CA SER A 248 -8.45 -9.81 18.29
C SER A 248 -9.01 -10.76 17.23
N VAL A 249 -8.20 -11.01 16.20
CA VAL A 249 -8.44 -11.96 15.12
C VAL A 249 -7.35 -13.04 15.17
N PRO A 250 -7.63 -14.29 14.76
CA PRO A 250 -6.58 -15.29 14.64
C PRO A 250 -5.49 -14.81 13.66
N VAL A 251 -4.22 -15.05 13.97
CA VAL A 251 -3.10 -14.71 13.05
C VAL A 251 -3.27 -15.38 11.70
N ASP A 252 -3.78 -16.63 11.67
CA ASP A 252 -4.26 -17.29 10.46
C ASP A 252 -5.76 -17.54 10.62
N VAL A 253 -6.57 -16.78 9.87
CA VAL A 253 -8.03 -16.86 9.89
C VAL A 253 -8.54 -18.22 9.38
N LEU A 254 -7.80 -18.87 8.48
CA LEU A 254 -8.21 -20.14 7.87
C LEU A 254 -7.81 -21.34 8.72
N TYR A 255 -6.66 -21.25 9.38
CA TYR A 255 -6.12 -22.27 10.27
C TYR A 255 -5.86 -21.71 11.67
N PRO A 256 -6.91 -21.29 12.39
CA PRO A 256 -6.76 -20.61 13.68
C PRO A 256 -6.11 -21.54 14.72
N VAL A 257 -5.03 -21.07 15.33
CA VAL A 257 -4.39 -21.73 16.46
C VAL A 257 -4.85 -21.04 17.75
N PRO A 258 -5.56 -21.72 18.66
CA PRO A 258 -6.08 -21.08 19.88
C PRO A 258 -4.98 -20.40 20.70
N GLY A 259 -5.20 -19.13 21.05
CA GLY A 259 -4.25 -18.32 21.82
C GLY A 259 -3.16 -17.64 20.98
N ILE A 260 -3.19 -17.81 19.66
CA ILE A 260 -2.34 -17.08 18.71
C ILE A 260 -3.24 -16.14 17.90
N ASP A 261 -3.49 -14.99 18.49
CA ASP A 261 -4.28 -13.94 17.88
C ASP A 261 -3.42 -12.70 17.62
N GLU A 262 -3.83 -11.90 16.65
CA GLU A 262 -3.35 -10.55 16.41
C GLU A 262 -4.48 -9.53 16.50
N LEU A 263 -4.13 -8.25 16.43
CA LEU A 263 -5.09 -7.17 16.38
C LEU A 263 -5.41 -6.84 14.92
N PRO A 264 -6.68 -6.58 14.56
CA PRO A 264 -7.00 -6.00 13.26
C PRO A 264 -6.40 -4.60 13.12
N HIS A 265 -6.29 -4.10 11.89
CA HIS A 265 -5.62 -2.84 11.56
C HIS A 265 -6.19 -1.67 12.35
N PHE A 266 -7.51 -1.57 12.46
CA PHE A 266 -8.17 -0.55 13.27
C PHE A 266 -7.63 -0.49 14.70
N HIS A 267 -7.53 -1.64 15.38
CA HIS A 267 -7.04 -1.71 16.76
C HIS A 267 -5.52 -1.52 16.85
N LYS A 268 -4.75 -1.99 15.85
CA LYS A 268 -3.31 -1.68 15.75
C LYS A 268 -3.09 -0.16 15.68
N PHE A 269 -3.85 0.55 14.84
CA PHE A 269 -3.81 2.01 14.73
C PHE A 269 -4.34 2.73 15.97
N GLN A 270 -5.42 2.23 16.57
CA GLN A 270 -5.98 2.77 17.82
C GLN A 270 -4.92 2.83 18.92
N ARG A 271 -4.15 1.75 19.11
CA ARG A 271 -3.07 1.71 20.11
C ARG A 271 -2.00 2.78 19.88
N ILE A 272 -1.69 3.09 18.63
CA ILE A 272 -0.76 4.17 18.28
C ILE A 272 -1.40 5.54 18.58
N ALA A 273 -2.66 5.75 18.19
CA ALA A 273 -3.39 6.99 18.41
C ALA A 273 -3.59 7.32 19.90
N GLU A 274 -3.78 6.30 20.73
CA GLU A 274 -3.90 6.39 22.19
C GLU A 274 -2.52 6.50 22.88
N GLY A 275 -1.44 6.21 22.16
CA GLY A 275 -0.08 6.30 22.68
C GLY A 275 0.37 5.09 23.49
N ILE A 276 -0.37 3.98 23.43
CA ILE A 276 0.06 2.70 23.99
C ILE A 276 1.31 2.21 23.25
N GLU A 277 1.29 2.27 21.92
CA GLU A 277 2.48 2.04 21.10
C GLU A 277 3.14 3.39 20.75
N PRO A 278 4.36 3.64 21.23
CA PRO A 278 5.01 4.92 20.99
C PRO A 278 5.43 5.05 19.52
N ILE A 279 5.16 6.22 18.94
CA ILE A 279 5.65 6.60 17.61
C ILE A 279 7.17 6.80 17.62
N GLY A 280 7.69 7.47 18.66
CA GLY A 280 9.08 7.89 18.74
C GLY A 280 9.33 9.23 18.03
N PRO A 281 10.61 9.60 17.81
CA PRO A 281 10.93 10.79 17.04
C PRO A 281 10.52 10.62 15.57
N THR A 282 10.20 11.72 14.91
CA THR A 282 9.77 11.71 13.51
C THR A 282 10.49 12.78 12.71
N TRP A 283 10.87 12.47 11.48
CA TRP A 283 11.34 13.44 10.50
C TRP A 283 10.22 14.42 10.15
N LYS A 284 10.54 15.70 10.04
CA LYS A 284 9.70 16.80 9.56
C LYS A 284 9.60 16.76 8.02
N VAL A 285 8.99 15.70 7.51
CA VAL A 285 8.64 15.56 6.09
C VAL A 285 7.43 16.44 5.73
N PRO A 286 7.30 16.90 4.46
CA PRO A 286 6.12 17.61 3.97
C PRO A 286 4.83 16.78 4.06
N THR A 287 3.69 17.43 3.87
CA THR A 287 2.41 16.74 3.62
C THR A 287 2.13 16.81 2.12
N ASP A 288 1.69 15.71 1.55
CA ASP A 288 1.36 15.53 0.12
C ASP A 288 2.45 16.10 -0.81
N PRO A 289 3.73 15.69 -0.67
CA PRO A 289 4.78 16.19 -1.53
C PRO A 289 4.60 15.76 -2.98
N LYS A 290 4.99 16.64 -3.89
CA LYS A 290 5.00 16.40 -5.34
C LYS A 290 6.39 16.62 -5.90
N SER A 291 6.80 15.84 -6.90
CA SER A 291 8.15 15.90 -7.46
C SER A 291 8.53 17.30 -7.94
N PHE A 292 7.58 18.04 -8.53
CA PHE A 292 7.83 19.40 -9.01
C PHE A 292 8.22 20.37 -7.88
N GLN A 293 7.80 20.12 -6.64
CA GLN A 293 8.16 20.94 -5.48
C GLN A 293 9.64 20.81 -5.09
N PHE A 294 10.32 19.79 -5.61
CA PHE A 294 11.76 19.59 -5.46
C PHE A 294 12.59 20.21 -6.60
N GLY A 295 11.96 20.86 -7.58
CA GLY A 295 12.64 21.38 -8.78
C GLY A 295 13.74 22.40 -8.51
N ASP A 296 13.62 23.20 -7.45
CA ASP A 296 14.61 24.21 -7.05
C ASP A 296 15.83 23.63 -6.32
N ASP A 297 15.79 22.36 -5.94
CA ASP A 297 16.85 21.65 -5.22
C ASP A 297 17.34 20.46 -6.05
N ALA A 298 18.50 20.62 -6.71
CA ALA A 298 19.07 19.56 -7.55
C ALA A 298 19.28 18.23 -6.81
N ALA A 299 19.64 18.28 -5.52
CA ALA A 299 19.75 17.08 -4.69
C ALA A 299 18.37 16.44 -4.48
N ALA A 300 17.36 17.21 -4.07
CA ALA A 300 16.01 16.67 -3.88
C ALA A 300 15.40 16.12 -5.19
N SER A 301 15.56 16.84 -6.30
CA SER A 301 15.06 16.43 -7.61
C SER A 301 15.70 15.12 -8.10
N SER A 302 17.02 14.98 -7.97
CA SER A 302 17.73 13.75 -8.38
C SER A 302 17.25 12.51 -7.63
N ILE A 303 17.14 12.57 -6.30
CA ILE A 303 16.70 11.42 -5.50
C ILE A 303 15.19 11.17 -5.62
N SER A 304 14.37 12.21 -5.81
CA SER A 304 12.93 12.05 -6.07
C SER A 304 12.67 11.31 -7.38
N ASN A 305 13.41 11.65 -8.44
CA ASN A 305 13.33 10.94 -9.72
C ASN A 305 13.75 9.47 -9.61
N LEU A 306 14.85 9.20 -8.88
CA LEU A 306 15.27 7.82 -8.59
C LEU A 306 14.18 7.06 -7.81
N PHE A 307 13.60 7.67 -6.79
CA PHE A 307 12.57 7.04 -5.97
C PHE A 307 11.32 6.67 -6.78
N ASN A 308 10.75 7.60 -7.55
CA ASN A 308 9.54 7.33 -8.34
C ASN A 308 9.81 6.33 -9.46
N ALA A 309 10.97 6.40 -10.11
CA ALA A 309 11.36 5.38 -11.08
C ALA A 309 11.51 3.99 -10.45
N ALA A 310 12.09 3.90 -9.24
CA ALA A 310 12.20 2.66 -8.49
C ALA A 310 10.83 2.13 -8.05
N TYR A 311 9.90 3.01 -7.64
CA TYR A 311 8.54 2.66 -7.28
C TYR A 311 7.80 2.04 -8.47
N CYS A 312 7.79 2.70 -9.63
CA CYS A 312 7.22 2.17 -10.86
C CYS A 312 7.89 0.86 -11.30
N TYR A 313 9.21 0.73 -11.13
CA TYR A 313 9.92 -0.50 -11.43
C TYR A 313 9.48 -1.66 -10.50
N VAL A 314 9.25 -1.40 -9.21
CA VAL A 314 8.70 -2.39 -8.28
C VAL A 314 7.32 -2.85 -8.74
N LEU A 315 6.42 -1.94 -9.09
CA LEU A 315 5.10 -2.29 -9.64
C LEU A 315 5.21 -3.12 -10.93
N HIS A 316 6.16 -2.77 -11.80
CA HIS A 316 6.41 -3.53 -13.02
C HIS A 316 6.90 -4.95 -12.73
N LEU A 317 7.78 -5.13 -11.73
CA LEU A 317 8.24 -6.45 -11.32
C LEU A 317 7.11 -7.30 -10.74
N ILE A 318 6.15 -6.69 -10.04
CA ILE A 318 4.92 -7.36 -9.58
C ILE A 318 4.11 -7.86 -10.79
N ASP A 319 3.89 -7.02 -11.81
CA ASP A 319 3.19 -7.43 -13.04
C ASP A 319 3.89 -8.61 -13.73
N VAL A 320 5.21 -8.53 -13.90
CA VAL A 320 6.00 -9.60 -14.52
C VAL A 320 5.92 -10.89 -13.71
N LEU A 321 6.06 -10.81 -12.39
CA LEU A 321 5.92 -11.96 -11.49
C LEU A 321 4.55 -12.62 -11.64
N TYR A 322 3.48 -11.83 -11.66
CA TYR A 322 2.11 -12.32 -11.76
C TYR A 322 1.74 -12.88 -13.14
N GLN A 323 2.43 -12.44 -14.19
CA GLN A 323 2.30 -13.00 -15.55
C GLN A 323 3.15 -14.26 -15.76
N THR A 324 4.11 -14.56 -14.87
CA THR A 324 5.01 -15.71 -15.01
C THR A 324 4.40 -16.97 -14.37
N PRO A 325 4.11 -18.05 -15.11
CA PRO A 325 3.53 -19.28 -14.54
C PRO A 325 4.41 -19.99 -13.51
N SER A 326 3.77 -20.68 -12.56
CA SER A 326 4.46 -21.56 -11.60
C SER A 326 4.75 -22.96 -12.17
N THR A 327 4.28 -23.29 -13.37
CA THR A 327 4.53 -24.58 -14.04
C THR A 327 6.01 -24.91 -14.23
N ASP A 328 6.86 -23.88 -14.31
CA ASP A 328 8.29 -24.03 -14.54
C ASP A 328 9.08 -24.28 -13.23
N VAL A 329 8.41 -24.29 -12.08
CA VAL A 329 9.01 -24.59 -10.78
C VAL A 329 9.22 -26.10 -10.65
N VAL A 330 10.38 -26.56 -11.11
CA VAL A 330 10.80 -27.96 -11.00
C VAL A 330 11.93 -28.09 -9.96
N PRO A 331 11.84 -29.02 -8.98
CA PRO A 331 12.91 -29.24 -8.02
C PRO A 331 14.28 -29.43 -8.68
N GLY A 332 15.30 -28.73 -8.18
CA GLY A 332 16.66 -28.78 -8.71
C GLY A 332 16.90 -27.97 -10.00
N LYS A 333 15.89 -27.31 -10.57
CA LYS A 333 16.03 -26.42 -11.74
C LYS A 333 15.85 -24.95 -11.36
N LYS A 334 16.41 -24.05 -12.18
CA LYS A 334 16.16 -22.61 -12.05
C LYS A 334 14.71 -22.32 -12.42
N SER A 335 14.00 -21.57 -11.56
CA SER A 335 12.65 -21.08 -11.83
C SER A 335 12.71 -19.59 -12.18
N PRO A 336 12.20 -19.17 -13.36
CA PRO A 336 12.06 -17.76 -13.70
C PRO A 336 11.18 -17.02 -12.68
N ARG A 337 10.05 -17.61 -12.30
CA ARG A 337 9.10 -17.04 -11.32
C ARG A 337 9.78 -16.74 -9.98
N TYR A 338 10.53 -17.70 -9.45
CA TYR A 338 11.29 -17.49 -8.21
C TYR A 338 12.35 -16.39 -8.39
N GLY A 339 13.01 -16.32 -9.55
CA GLY A 339 13.94 -15.24 -9.88
C GLY A 339 13.29 -13.86 -9.83
N HIS A 340 12.10 -13.71 -10.44
CA HIS A 340 11.32 -12.46 -10.42
C HIS A 340 10.86 -12.08 -9.01
N GLU A 341 10.44 -13.05 -8.20
CA GLU A 341 10.06 -12.82 -6.81
C GLU A 341 11.25 -12.30 -5.97
N ARG A 342 12.42 -12.94 -6.09
CA ARG A 342 13.64 -12.49 -5.42
C ARG A 342 14.07 -11.10 -5.88
N LEU A 343 13.86 -10.80 -7.16
CA LEU A 343 14.16 -9.50 -7.73
C LEU A 343 13.22 -8.42 -7.20
N PHE A 344 11.91 -8.68 -7.19
CA PHE A 344 10.89 -7.81 -6.61
C PHE A 344 11.23 -7.45 -5.16
N MET A 345 11.53 -8.44 -4.33
CA MET A 345 11.97 -8.22 -2.94
C MET A 345 13.24 -7.38 -2.83
N SER A 346 14.22 -7.63 -3.70
CA SER A 346 15.47 -6.87 -3.72
C SER A 346 15.25 -5.41 -4.12
N ALA A 347 14.40 -5.16 -5.13
CA ALA A 347 14.03 -3.81 -5.56
C ALA A 347 13.27 -3.07 -4.44
N MET A 348 12.26 -3.70 -3.85
CA MET A 348 11.44 -3.09 -2.80
C MET A 348 12.27 -2.76 -1.53
N GLN A 349 12.99 -3.73 -0.99
CA GLN A 349 13.68 -3.57 0.30
C GLN A 349 15.07 -2.93 0.18
N GLY A 350 15.73 -3.09 -0.97
CA GLY A 350 17.11 -2.69 -1.17
C GLY A 350 17.30 -1.44 -2.03
N VAL A 351 16.34 -1.12 -2.91
CA VAL A 351 16.37 0.10 -3.74
C VAL A 351 15.36 1.11 -3.22
N LEU A 352 14.06 0.76 -3.23
CA LEU A 352 12.97 1.68 -2.91
C LEU A 352 13.04 2.16 -1.45
N ALA A 353 13.03 1.24 -0.48
CA ALA A 353 13.07 1.59 0.94
C ALA A 353 14.33 2.36 1.34
N ASN A 354 15.51 1.94 0.87
CA ASN A 354 16.77 2.63 1.15
C ASN A 354 16.78 4.05 0.56
N THR A 355 16.22 4.25 -0.63
CA THR A 355 16.09 5.58 -1.23
C THR A 355 15.16 6.45 -0.40
N ALA A 356 14.00 5.94 0.03
CA ALA A 356 13.08 6.65 0.93
C ALA A 356 13.74 7.06 2.25
N GLU A 357 14.46 6.14 2.90
CA GLU A 357 15.16 6.39 4.16
C GLU A 357 16.20 7.52 4.03
N ILE A 358 16.94 7.54 2.92
CA ILE A 358 17.89 8.63 2.63
C ILE A 358 17.15 9.96 2.44
N MET A 359 16.03 9.96 1.71
CA MET A 359 15.23 11.18 1.50
C MET A 359 14.75 11.76 2.84
N VAL A 360 14.06 10.96 3.65
CA VAL A 360 13.45 11.44 4.91
C VAL A 360 14.48 11.82 5.96
N ALA A 361 15.70 11.28 5.90
CA ALA A 361 16.80 11.68 6.77
C ALA A 361 17.53 12.96 6.29
N THR A 362 17.25 13.46 5.07
CA THR A 362 17.97 14.59 4.47
C THR A 362 17.11 15.85 4.41
N PRO A 363 17.53 16.97 5.03
CA PRO A 363 16.88 18.27 4.86
C PRO A 363 16.93 18.76 3.41
N ALA A 364 15.84 19.38 2.95
CA ALA A 364 15.85 20.14 1.70
C ALA A 364 16.84 21.32 1.81
N ARG A 365 17.59 21.56 0.73
CA ARG A 365 18.67 22.56 0.64
C ARG A 365 18.21 23.86 -0.01
N ALA A 366 17.19 23.82 -0.86
CA ALA A 366 16.64 24.99 -1.54
C ALA A 366 15.09 24.97 -1.62
N GLY A 367 14.52 26.05 -2.17
CA GLY A 367 13.08 26.21 -2.35
C GLY A 367 12.28 26.41 -1.05
N GLU A 368 10.95 26.31 -1.16
CA GLU A 368 10.03 26.47 -0.03
C GLU A 368 10.21 25.43 1.08
N MET A 369 10.60 24.19 0.70
CA MET A 369 10.86 23.11 1.65
C MET A 369 12.02 23.47 2.59
N ALA A 370 13.12 24.02 2.06
CA ALA A 370 14.26 24.45 2.85
C ALA A 370 13.93 25.63 3.77
N LYS A 371 13.17 26.63 3.28
CA LYS A 371 12.69 27.76 4.11
C LYS A 371 11.89 27.28 5.32
N ARG A 372 11.08 26.24 5.14
CA ARG A 372 10.28 25.60 6.20
C ARG A 372 11.05 24.58 7.04
N LYS A 373 12.34 24.36 6.73
CA LYS A 373 13.23 23.37 7.36
C LYS A 373 12.66 21.94 7.29
N LEU A 374 12.07 21.59 6.15
CA LEU A 374 11.50 20.27 5.90
C LEU A 374 12.57 19.31 5.37
N GLN A 375 12.33 18.01 5.54
CA GLN A 375 13.12 16.96 4.91
C GLN A 375 12.58 16.68 3.50
N MET A 376 13.41 16.08 2.67
CA MET A 376 12.96 15.47 1.41
C MET A 376 12.05 14.29 1.74
N ALA A 377 11.19 13.88 0.82
CA ALA A 377 10.28 12.77 1.08
C ALA A 377 9.84 12.06 -0.21
N PRO A 378 9.59 10.74 -0.15
CA PRO A 378 8.92 9.97 -1.20
C PRO A 378 7.65 10.65 -1.71
N THR A 379 7.39 10.64 -3.02
CA THR A 379 6.12 11.16 -3.56
C THR A 379 5.21 10.06 -4.10
N PHE A 380 5.76 8.87 -4.40
CA PHE A 380 5.03 7.72 -4.93
C PHE A 380 4.27 8.03 -6.22
N GLU A 381 4.78 8.96 -7.02
CA GLU A 381 4.14 9.36 -8.28
C GLU A 381 4.49 8.38 -9.40
N TYR A 382 3.57 8.26 -10.37
CA TYR A 382 3.86 7.56 -11.61
C TYR A 382 5.00 8.26 -12.36
N TYR A 383 6.03 7.49 -12.74
CA TYR A 383 7.22 7.99 -13.43
C TYR A 383 7.14 7.68 -14.93
N SER A 384 6.64 8.65 -15.70
CA SER A 384 6.38 8.52 -17.15
C SER A 384 7.63 8.34 -18.02
N HIS A 385 8.83 8.60 -17.49
CA HIS A 385 10.09 8.47 -18.23
C HIS A 385 10.77 7.10 -18.02
N LEU A 386 10.12 6.12 -17.38
CA LEU A 386 10.68 4.77 -17.27
C LEU A 386 10.61 4.09 -18.65
N PRO A 387 11.74 3.69 -19.25
CA PRO A 387 11.73 3.21 -20.63
C PRO A 387 11.09 1.83 -20.74
N ALA A 388 10.57 1.50 -21.93
CA ALA A 388 9.98 0.19 -22.20
C ALA A 388 11.00 -0.95 -22.01
N SER A 389 12.26 -0.74 -22.41
CA SER A 389 13.39 -1.65 -22.22
C SER A 389 14.55 -0.94 -21.51
N GLY A 390 15.46 -1.68 -20.89
CA GLY A 390 16.62 -1.10 -20.20
C GLY A 390 16.29 -0.39 -18.88
N LYS A 391 15.18 -0.75 -18.22
CA LYS A 391 14.73 -0.13 -16.95
C LYS A 391 15.79 -0.13 -15.85
N LYS A 392 16.54 -1.22 -15.71
CA LYS A 392 17.65 -1.31 -14.75
C LYS A 392 18.75 -0.30 -15.06
N GLN A 393 19.14 -0.19 -16.33
CA GLN A 393 20.17 0.75 -16.76
C GLN A 393 19.71 2.21 -16.52
N HIS A 394 18.44 2.50 -16.80
CA HIS A 394 17.84 3.79 -16.48
C HIS A 394 17.86 4.10 -14.97
N LEU A 395 17.53 3.13 -14.11
CA LEU A 395 17.66 3.28 -12.66
C LEU A 395 19.10 3.51 -12.21
N ILE A 396 20.06 2.81 -12.83
CA ILE A 396 21.49 3.01 -12.60
C ILE A 396 21.89 4.45 -12.91
N GLU A 397 21.45 4.99 -14.05
CA GLU A 397 21.77 6.37 -14.47
C GLU A 397 21.15 7.41 -13.55
N LEU A 398 19.92 7.20 -13.09
CA LEU A 398 19.29 8.06 -12.08
C LEU A 398 20.03 7.97 -10.74
N CYS A 399 20.45 6.77 -10.36
CA CYS A 399 21.21 6.56 -9.13
C CYS A 399 22.57 7.24 -9.20
N ASP A 400 23.29 7.12 -10.32
CA ASP A 400 24.60 7.76 -10.53
C ASP A 400 24.49 9.28 -10.43
N LYS A 401 23.42 9.89 -10.97
CA LYS A 401 23.14 11.33 -10.79
C LYS A 401 22.87 11.71 -9.33
N ALA A 402 22.20 10.85 -8.57
CA ALA A 402 21.91 11.11 -7.16
C ALA A 402 23.15 10.91 -6.26
N VAL A 403 24.07 9.99 -6.61
CA VAL A 403 25.27 9.68 -5.81
C VAL A 403 26.13 10.92 -5.54
N ASP A 404 26.22 11.86 -6.50
CA ASP A 404 26.95 13.12 -6.33
C ASP A 404 26.45 13.96 -5.14
N HIS A 405 25.16 13.83 -4.80
CA HIS A 405 24.52 14.53 -3.70
C HIS A 405 24.34 13.67 -2.45
N PHE A 406 24.31 12.35 -2.61
CA PHE A 406 24.08 11.34 -1.58
C PHE A 406 25.10 10.18 -1.71
N PRO A 407 26.35 10.36 -1.25
CA PRO A 407 27.41 9.36 -1.40
C PRO A 407 27.07 7.96 -0.86
N GLN A 408 26.18 7.87 0.13
CA GLN A 408 25.67 6.61 0.68
C GLN A 408 24.93 5.73 -0.35
N LEU A 409 24.46 6.30 -1.46
CA LEU A 409 23.89 5.54 -2.57
C LEU A 409 24.93 4.73 -3.37
N GLY A 410 26.22 5.05 -3.25
CA GLY A 410 27.29 4.52 -4.13
C GLY A 410 28.23 3.48 -3.52
N GLY A 411 28.23 3.26 -2.21
CA GLY A 411 29.18 2.36 -1.52
C GLY A 411 28.92 0.85 -1.65
N ASP A 412 29.69 0.03 -0.94
CA ASP A 412 29.41 -1.41 -0.83
C ASP A 412 28.06 -1.66 -0.15
N ASN A 413 27.29 -2.64 -0.65
CA ASN A 413 25.92 -2.93 -0.21
C ASN A 413 24.93 -1.74 -0.34
N SER A 414 25.23 -0.76 -1.19
CA SER A 414 24.37 0.37 -1.48
C SER A 414 23.29 0.07 -2.53
N VAL A 415 22.40 1.04 -2.75
CA VAL A 415 21.41 1.03 -3.84
C VAL A 415 22.10 0.82 -5.20
N ARG A 416 23.17 1.56 -5.48
CA ARG A 416 23.89 1.49 -6.76
C ARG A 416 24.55 0.13 -6.98
N TRP A 417 25.16 -0.42 -5.91
CA TRP A 417 25.76 -1.74 -5.94
C TRP A 417 24.70 -2.81 -6.26
N LEU A 418 23.55 -2.74 -5.57
CA LEU A 418 22.47 -3.71 -5.74
C LEU A 418 21.89 -3.65 -7.15
N LEU A 419 21.62 -2.44 -7.68
CA LEU A 419 21.17 -2.24 -9.06
C LEU A 419 22.13 -2.88 -10.08
N GLY A 420 23.44 -2.81 -9.83
CA GLY A 420 24.46 -3.46 -10.68
C GLY A 420 24.48 -4.99 -10.61
N LYS A 421 23.88 -5.59 -9.57
CA LYS A 421 23.77 -7.06 -9.40
C LYS A 421 22.43 -7.62 -9.88
N MET A 422 21.43 -6.77 -10.02
CA MET A 422 20.10 -7.17 -10.49
C MET A 422 20.13 -7.58 -11.98
N PRO A 423 19.46 -8.67 -12.37
CA PRO A 423 19.22 -8.96 -13.78
C PRO A 423 18.30 -7.93 -14.43
N ASP A 424 18.37 -7.81 -15.76
CA ASP A 424 17.37 -7.06 -16.52
C ASP A 424 16.06 -7.85 -16.60
N VAL A 425 14.94 -7.12 -16.58
CA VAL A 425 13.58 -7.64 -16.72
C VAL A 425 12.79 -6.76 -17.67
#